data_AF-A0A7Y5U9L2-F1
#
_entry.id   AF-A0A7Y5U9L2-F1
#
_cell.length_a   1.000
_cell.length_b   1.000
_cell.length_c   1.000
_cell.angle_alpha   90.00
_cell.angle_beta   90.00
_cell.angle_gamma   90.00
#
_symmetry.space_group_name_H-M   'P 1'
#
loop_
_entity.id
_entity.type
_entity.pdbx_description
1 polymer ?
#
loop_
_entity_poly.entity_id
_entity_poly.type
_entity_poly.pdbx_seq_one_letter_code
_entity_poly.pdbx_strand_id
1 'polypeptide(L)'
;MRRRFGWMLALLPVLSIVLVDVSRRGDRLVSLPPKYIGSYSLAMLESGILWGSLLFVAGARRGVLRFVAAVVFVVLFTASLGGQLYFHSQYSTYLNLDATLFGTSFAGSVFGQLSADSSNFFWNVAPTFLLAVTLAVAAARFLRPRRVPLVIARVLAPIAVIAVFLIPTSYRRVQASTPDVIYFHALGGLVKELTGVRTTAQIRPGLRTCPAMPALEAKPPKQRNVILLLTESVRADAHCSAPAEECPNAPETNLAVPNRMPLTQLRSNSTTTAIQLAVLWSGLEPVESRERLHGVPLLFDYAHAAGFDTAYWTSHHMMFANSRLWVQDLPTRFQCGATDIEPTADIDVGGDDALLVDRALSELPKLKEPFFAVVHVGNTHVPYKVDPNESPFQPALASKAPEDNDAYHNYYKNAVYLQDKALGRFMRDLRKTDYGSRTVVLFTSDHGESFREHDQLGHTGSLYEEELHVPGWVDAPPGVLTDEETKNITLRRELPVFHTDMTPTVLDLLGLWDAPGIDQFKRGIVGQSWIRPPQPPIALAMTNCSGVWGCAFRNWGVMKGFMKLHAREWDSTWRCFDVKADPLEKNDLGPAGCEDLVTIAERVHHGFPGGP
;
A
#
# COMPACT_ATOMS: atom_id res chain seq x y z
N MET A 1 31.80 0.87 -46.94
CA MET A 1 31.11 0.30 -45.76
C MET A 1 30.76 1.29 -44.66
N ARG A 2 31.70 2.10 -44.11
CA ARG A 2 31.47 3.01 -42.95
C ARG A 2 30.25 3.98 -43.01
N ARG A 3 29.68 4.29 -44.19
CA ARG A 3 28.56 5.24 -44.35
C ARG A 3 27.16 4.62 -44.37
N ARG A 4 27.02 3.33 -44.71
CA ARG A 4 25.69 2.67 -44.76
C ARG A 4 25.16 2.30 -43.37
N PHE A 5 26.07 2.05 -42.42
CA PHE A 5 25.74 1.72 -41.03
C PHE A 5 25.47 2.93 -40.12
N GLY A 6 25.73 4.16 -40.58
CA GLY A 6 25.56 5.37 -39.76
C GLY A 6 24.11 5.62 -39.33
N TRP A 7 23.13 5.27 -40.18
CA TRP A 7 21.71 5.37 -39.84
C TRP A 7 21.27 4.31 -38.84
N MET A 8 21.89 3.12 -38.85
CA MET A 8 21.60 2.08 -37.86
C MET A 8 22.01 2.52 -36.45
N LEU A 9 23.07 3.32 -36.33
CA LEU A 9 23.51 3.87 -35.04
C LEU A 9 22.44 4.78 -34.41
N ALA A 10 21.64 5.49 -35.20
CA ALA A 10 20.55 6.33 -34.71
C ALA A 10 19.35 5.52 -34.20
N LEU A 11 19.24 4.24 -34.57
CA LEU A 11 18.20 3.32 -34.10
C LEU A 11 18.63 2.54 -32.84
N LEU A 12 19.93 2.46 -32.56
CA LEU A 12 20.44 1.73 -31.40
C LEU A 12 19.82 2.15 -30.06
N PRO A 13 19.57 3.44 -29.76
CA PRO A 13 18.92 3.83 -28.51
C PRO A 13 17.55 3.14 -28.32
N VAL A 14 16.68 3.21 -29.34
CA VAL A 14 15.35 2.60 -29.30
C VAL A 14 15.45 1.09 -29.23
N LEU A 15 16.35 0.48 -30.01
CA LEU A 15 16.56 -0.97 -29.97
C LEU A 15 17.00 -1.41 -28.58
N SER A 16 17.91 -0.68 -27.93
CA SER A 16 18.32 -0.96 -26.55
C SER A 16 17.15 -0.83 -25.57
N ILE A 17 16.34 0.22 -25.69
CA ILE A 17 15.14 0.43 -24.86
C ILE A 17 14.14 -0.73 -25.04
N VAL A 18 13.85 -1.13 -26.28
CA VAL A 18 12.90 -2.21 -26.57
C VAL A 18 13.44 -3.56 -26.12
N LEU A 19 14.73 -3.84 -26.30
CA LEU A 19 15.36 -5.08 -25.80
C LEU A 19 15.28 -5.16 -24.27
N VAL A 20 15.55 -4.05 -23.59
CA VAL A 20 15.37 -3.97 -22.13
C VAL A 20 13.91 -4.21 -21.76
N ASP A 21 12.97 -3.57 -22.46
CA ASP A 21 11.55 -3.70 -22.16
C ASP A 21 11.03 -5.14 -22.35
N VAL A 22 11.41 -5.77 -23.46
CA VAL A 22 11.11 -7.19 -23.74
C VAL A 22 11.72 -8.10 -22.68
N SER A 23 12.93 -7.81 -22.20
CA SER A 23 13.57 -8.60 -21.14
C SER A 23 12.89 -8.49 -19.78
N ARG A 24 12.13 -7.41 -19.54
CA ARG A 24 11.47 -7.14 -18.25
C ARG A 24 10.00 -7.53 -18.24
N ARG A 25 9.29 -7.25 -19.34
CA ARG A 25 7.84 -7.51 -19.45
C ARG A 25 7.41 -8.03 -20.81
N GLY A 26 8.24 -8.84 -21.47
CA GLY A 26 7.96 -9.43 -22.78
C GLY A 26 6.61 -10.13 -22.86
N ASP A 27 6.25 -10.90 -21.83
CA ASP A 27 4.97 -11.60 -21.76
C ASP A 27 3.78 -10.63 -21.78
N ARG A 28 3.91 -9.49 -21.08
CA ARG A 28 2.91 -8.42 -21.08
C ARG A 28 2.80 -7.73 -22.44
N LEU A 29 3.93 -7.50 -23.12
CA LEU A 29 3.93 -6.89 -24.45
C LEU A 29 3.22 -7.77 -25.48
N VAL A 30 3.38 -9.10 -25.38
CA VAL A 30 2.72 -10.07 -26.26
C VAL A 30 1.22 -10.19 -25.95
N SER A 31 0.80 -9.97 -24.71
CA SER A 31 -0.61 -10.02 -24.31
C SER A 31 -1.39 -8.73 -24.55
N LEU A 32 -0.74 -7.65 -25.02
CA LEU A 32 -1.42 -6.37 -25.28
C LEU A 32 -2.51 -6.52 -26.35
N PRO A 33 -3.74 -6.02 -26.09
CA PRO A 33 -4.77 -5.90 -27.12
C PRO A 33 -4.29 -5.08 -28.34
N PRO A 34 -4.85 -5.31 -29.55
CA PRO A 34 -4.37 -4.67 -30.78
C PRO A 34 -4.26 -3.14 -30.73
N LYS A 35 -5.21 -2.47 -30.05
CA LYS A 35 -5.20 -1.02 -29.81
C LYS A 35 -3.92 -0.57 -29.08
N TYR A 36 -3.47 -1.34 -28.10
CA TYR A 36 -2.31 -1.03 -27.26
C TYR A 36 -0.99 -1.41 -27.93
N ILE A 37 -0.96 -2.43 -28.80
CA ILE A 37 0.17 -2.68 -29.70
C ILE A 37 0.44 -1.48 -30.62
N GLY A 38 -0.64 -0.88 -31.15
CA GLY A 38 -0.54 0.36 -31.93
C GLY A 38 0.05 1.52 -31.13
N SER A 39 -0.36 1.67 -29.87
CA SER A 39 0.21 2.68 -28.96
C SER A 39 1.69 2.46 -28.70
N TYR A 40 2.08 1.22 -28.44
CA TYR A 40 3.47 0.85 -28.18
C TYR A 40 4.34 1.14 -29.41
N SER A 41 3.83 0.82 -30.60
CA SER A 41 4.49 1.13 -31.88
C SER A 41 4.66 2.65 -32.08
N LEU A 42 3.66 3.46 -31.71
CA LEU A 42 3.77 4.92 -31.76
C LEU A 42 4.81 5.45 -30.76
N ALA A 43 4.87 4.89 -29.55
CA ALA A 43 5.89 5.24 -28.56
C ALA A 43 7.31 4.88 -29.04
N MET A 44 7.50 3.72 -29.71
CA MET A 44 8.77 3.39 -30.36
C MET A 44 9.17 4.43 -31.42
N LEU A 45 8.19 4.95 -32.16
CA LEU A 45 8.41 5.96 -33.21
C LEU A 45 8.80 7.30 -32.58
N GLU A 46 8.10 7.74 -31.53
CA GLU A 46 8.44 8.92 -30.74
C GLU A 46 9.85 8.82 -30.12
N SER A 47 10.15 7.70 -29.46
CA SER A 47 11.47 7.38 -28.92
C SER A 47 12.55 7.47 -30.02
N GLY A 48 12.27 6.91 -31.20
CA GLY A 48 13.18 6.97 -32.36
C GLY A 48 13.41 8.37 -32.90
N ILE A 49 12.37 9.20 -32.94
CA ILE A 49 12.49 10.60 -33.34
C ILE A 49 13.34 11.38 -32.31
N LEU A 50 13.06 11.22 -31.02
CA LEU A 50 13.80 11.89 -29.94
C LEU A 50 15.28 11.52 -29.97
N TRP A 51 15.59 10.23 -29.78
CA TRP A 51 16.97 9.78 -29.66
C TRP A 51 17.75 9.88 -30.97
N GLY A 52 17.09 9.55 -32.09
CA GLY A 52 17.68 9.65 -33.41
C GLY A 52 18.07 11.08 -33.74
N SER A 53 17.16 12.05 -33.56
CA SER A 53 17.45 13.46 -33.86
C SER A 53 18.59 14.03 -32.99
N LEU A 54 18.62 13.70 -31.69
CA LEU A 54 19.70 14.10 -30.78
C LEU A 54 21.05 13.52 -31.20
N LEU A 55 21.13 12.21 -31.51
CA LEU A 55 22.37 11.59 -32.00
C LEU A 55 22.80 12.14 -33.36
N PHE A 56 21.85 12.50 -34.23
CA PHE A 56 22.13 13.17 -35.50
C PHE A 56 22.80 14.53 -35.29
N VAL A 57 22.33 15.34 -34.35
CA VAL A 57 22.96 16.63 -34.03
C VAL A 57 24.32 16.43 -33.34
N ALA A 58 24.43 15.47 -32.41
CA ALA A 58 25.67 15.12 -31.72
C ALA A 58 26.77 14.62 -32.70
N GLY A 59 26.36 13.93 -33.77
CA GLY A 59 27.25 13.44 -34.84
C GLY A 59 27.83 14.52 -35.76
N ALA A 60 27.45 15.80 -35.58
CA ALA A 60 27.91 16.89 -36.43
C ALA A 60 29.44 17.14 -36.30
N ARG A 61 30.08 17.51 -37.41
CA ARG A 61 31.53 17.75 -37.45
C ARG A 61 31.98 18.99 -36.68
N ARG A 62 31.15 20.03 -36.64
CA ARG A 62 31.45 21.36 -36.07
C ARG A 62 30.18 22.00 -35.50
N GLY A 63 30.36 22.94 -34.58
CA GLY A 63 29.29 23.75 -33.98
C GLY A 63 28.96 23.34 -32.54
N VAL A 64 28.64 24.33 -31.71
CA VAL A 64 28.36 24.15 -30.26
C VAL A 64 27.17 23.22 -30.01
N LEU A 65 26.14 23.28 -30.87
CA LEU A 65 24.93 22.46 -30.75
C LEU A 65 25.21 20.95 -30.71
N ARG A 66 26.34 20.48 -31.25
CA ARG A 66 26.70 19.05 -31.17
C ARG A 66 26.95 18.62 -29.72
N PHE A 67 27.60 19.48 -28.93
CA PHE A 67 27.96 19.18 -27.55
C PHE A 67 26.72 19.29 -26.67
N VAL A 68 25.89 20.32 -26.91
CA VAL A 68 24.58 20.45 -26.25
C VAL A 68 23.72 19.22 -26.49
N ALA A 69 23.55 18.79 -27.76
CA ALA A 69 22.77 17.60 -28.08
C ALA A 69 23.35 16.32 -27.48
N ALA A 70 24.67 16.17 -27.43
CA ALA A 70 25.32 15.02 -26.79
C ALA A 70 25.06 14.99 -25.28
N VAL A 71 25.16 16.14 -24.61
CA VAL A 71 24.87 16.25 -23.17
C VAL A 71 23.40 15.97 -22.90
N VAL A 72 22.49 16.59 -23.65
CA VAL A 72 21.04 16.36 -23.53
C VAL A 72 20.71 14.88 -23.77
N PHE A 73 21.30 14.26 -24.79
CA PHE A 73 21.14 12.83 -25.04
C PHE A 73 21.58 11.99 -23.85
N VAL A 74 22.80 12.20 -23.34
CA VAL A 74 23.33 11.42 -22.22
C VAL A 74 22.47 11.59 -20.98
N VAL A 75 22.16 12.83 -20.59
CA VAL A 75 21.37 13.13 -19.39
C VAL A 75 19.98 12.53 -19.48
N LEU A 76 19.24 12.78 -20.57
CA LEU A 76 17.86 12.32 -20.69
C LEU A 76 17.79 10.80 -20.85
N PHE A 77 18.67 10.18 -21.63
CA PHE A 77 18.65 8.73 -21.85
C PHE A 77 18.99 7.97 -20.56
N THR A 78 19.99 8.45 -19.82
CA THR A 78 20.36 7.90 -18.51
C THR A 78 19.25 8.09 -17.49
N ALA A 79 18.65 9.28 -17.40
CA ALA A 79 17.56 9.54 -16.47
C ALA A 79 16.34 8.66 -16.78
N SER A 80 15.94 8.57 -18.05
CA SER A 80 14.73 7.84 -18.43
C SER A 80 14.90 6.34 -18.33
N LEU A 81 15.92 5.75 -18.96
CA LEU A 81 16.10 4.30 -18.95
C LEU A 81 16.65 3.81 -17.60
N GLY A 82 17.63 4.52 -17.02
CA GLY A 82 18.22 4.17 -15.73
C GLY A 82 17.21 4.33 -14.59
N GLY A 83 16.43 5.41 -14.59
CA GLY A 83 15.36 5.62 -13.62
C GLY A 83 14.27 4.55 -13.70
N GLN A 84 13.87 4.13 -14.90
CA GLN A 84 12.90 3.04 -15.06
C GLN A 84 13.46 1.67 -14.65
N LEU A 85 14.71 1.36 -14.98
CA LEU A 85 15.36 0.13 -14.53
C LEU A 85 15.45 0.06 -13.01
N TYR A 86 15.85 1.18 -12.41
CA TYR A 86 15.90 1.32 -10.96
C TYR A 86 14.52 1.10 -10.33
N PHE A 87 13.51 1.84 -10.78
CA PHE A 87 12.15 1.73 -10.24
C PHE A 87 11.57 0.31 -10.42
N HIS A 88 11.81 -0.31 -11.58
CA HIS A 88 11.41 -1.69 -11.83
C HIS A 88 12.16 -2.70 -10.97
N SER A 89 13.40 -2.44 -10.57
CA SER A 89 14.14 -3.33 -9.65
C SER A 89 13.59 -3.33 -8.21
N GLN A 90 12.84 -2.28 -7.87
CA GLN A 90 12.22 -2.09 -6.57
C GLN A 90 10.75 -2.53 -6.54
N TYR A 91 10.00 -2.20 -7.58
CA TYR A 91 8.54 -2.35 -7.59
C TYR A 91 8.02 -3.29 -8.69
N SER A 92 8.89 -3.83 -9.55
CA SER A 92 8.54 -4.72 -10.67
C SER A 92 7.52 -4.14 -11.66
N THR A 93 7.45 -2.81 -11.72
CA THR A 93 6.62 -2.02 -12.63
C THR A 93 7.37 -0.74 -13.01
N TYR A 94 6.90 0.00 -14.01
CA TYR A 94 7.51 1.28 -14.39
C TYR A 94 6.92 2.46 -13.64
N LEU A 95 7.76 3.47 -13.40
CA LEU A 95 7.37 4.76 -12.85
C LEU A 95 6.47 5.45 -13.88
N ASN A 96 5.17 5.42 -13.64
CA ASN A 96 4.15 6.08 -14.45
C ASN A 96 3.70 7.39 -13.79
N LEU A 97 2.74 8.07 -14.43
CA LEU A 97 2.18 9.31 -13.91
C LEU A 97 1.57 9.14 -12.52
N ASP A 98 0.83 8.06 -12.29
CA ASP A 98 0.13 7.81 -11.03
C ASP A 98 1.09 7.62 -9.87
N ALA A 99 2.10 6.77 -10.05
CA ALA A 99 3.18 6.57 -9.08
C ALA A 99 3.97 7.87 -8.81
N THR A 100 4.19 8.69 -9.84
CA THR A 100 4.91 9.97 -9.70
C THR A 100 4.10 10.98 -8.89
N LEU A 101 2.79 11.04 -9.10
CA LEU A 101 1.92 11.95 -8.36
C LEU A 101 1.71 11.47 -6.92
N PHE A 102 1.71 10.16 -6.67
CA PHE A 102 1.40 9.57 -5.36
C PHE A 102 2.33 10.03 -4.22
N GLY A 103 3.57 10.42 -4.54
CA GLY A 103 4.56 10.93 -3.59
C GLY A 103 4.16 12.27 -2.94
N THR A 104 4.58 12.48 -1.69
CA THR A 104 4.29 13.67 -0.88
C THR A 104 5.03 14.92 -1.38
N SER A 105 6.28 14.76 -1.83
CA SER A 105 7.07 15.81 -2.50
C SER A 105 8.17 15.20 -3.40
N PHE A 106 8.39 15.78 -4.59
CA PHE A 106 9.40 15.26 -5.54
C PHE A 106 10.81 15.20 -4.93
N ALA A 107 11.22 16.25 -4.22
CA ALA A 107 12.54 16.31 -3.60
C ALA A 107 12.69 15.29 -2.46
N GLY A 108 11.69 15.17 -1.58
CA GLY A 108 11.69 14.19 -0.50
C GLY A 108 11.75 12.75 -1.03
N SER A 109 10.94 12.43 -2.04
CA SER A 109 10.93 11.10 -2.65
C SER A 109 12.24 10.75 -3.35
N VAL A 110 12.86 11.69 -4.08
CA VAL A 110 14.12 11.43 -4.79
C VAL A 110 15.30 11.32 -3.81
N PHE A 111 15.48 12.29 -2.91
CA PHE A 111 16.64 12.27 -2.00
C PHE A 111 16.50 11.20 -0.92
N GLY A 112 15.29 10.99 -0.39
CA GLY A 112 15.01 9.89 0.53
C GLY A 112 15.33 8.54 -0.10
N GLN A 113 14.85 8.29 -1.32
CA GLN A 113 15.13 7.04 -2.02
C GLN A 113 16.61 6.87 -2.37
N LEU A 114 17.29 7.93 -2.81
CA LEU A 114 18.74 7.89 -3.05
C LEU A 114 19.53 7.62 -1.77
N SER A 115 19.11 8.16 -0.62
CA SER A 115 19.76 7.88 0.66
C SER A 115 19.51 6.45 1.15
N ALA A 116 18.31 5.91 0.88
CA ALA A 116 17.92 4.57 1.28
C ALA A 116 18.49 3.46 0.38
N ASP A 117 18.91 3.80 -0.86
CA ASP A 117 19.25 2.78 -1.85
C ASP A 117 20.25 3.27 -2.92
N SER A 118 21.29 3.99 -2.48
CA SER A 118 22.27 4.59 -3.39
C SER A 118 23.04 3.55 -4.22
N SER A 119 23.32 2.38 -3.64
CA SER A 119 24.06 1.29 -4.31
C SER A 119 23.30 0.78 -5.52
N ASN A 120 22.06 0.33 -5.32
CA ASN A 120 21.23 -0.20 -6.38
C ASN A 120 20.87 0.88 -7.41
N PHE A 121 20.64 2.13 -6.96
CA PHE A 121 20.48 3.26 -7.88
C PHE A 121 21.70 3.41 -8.79
N PHE A 122 22.90 3.39 -8.23
CA PHE A 122 24.14 3.48 -9.00
C PHE A 122 24.26 2.31 -9.99
N TRP A 123 24.01 1.07 -9.58
CA TRP A 123 24.16 -0.11 -10.45
C TRP A 123 23.10 -0.21 -11.56
N ASN A 124 21.90 0.35 -11.37
CA ASN A 124 20.91 0.44 -12.44
C ASN A 124 21.18 1.60 -13.41
N VAL A 125 21.69 2.72 -12.90
CA VAL A 125 21.92 3.94 -13.71
C VAL A 125 23.25 3.90 -14.45
N ALA A 126 24.33 3.40 -13.84
CA ALA A 126 25.68 3.41 -14.42
C ALA A 126 25.79 2.69 -15.78
N PRO A 127 25.21 1.50 -16.00
CA PRO A 127 25.23 0.84 -17.31
C PRO A 127 24.53 1.68 -18.40
N THR A 128 23.41 2.32 -18.06
CA THR A 128 22.69 3.19 -19.01
C THR A 128 23.48 4.46 -19.33
N PHE A 129 24.19 5.02 -18.35
CA PHE A 129 25.13 6.12 -18.56
C PHE A 129 26.28 5.74 -19.49
N LEU A 130 26.95 4.62 -19.23
CA LEU A 130 28.03 4.12 -20.07
C LEU A 130 27.56 3.85 -21.51
N LEU A 131 26.38 3.25 -21.66
CA LEU A 131 25.75 3.04 -22.96
C LEU A 131 25.49 4.38 -23.68
N ALA A 132 24.90 5.36 -22.98
CA ALA A 132 24.59 6.67 -23.56
C ALA A 132 25.85 7.41 -24.02
N VAL A 133 26.90 7.44 -23.19
CA VAL A 133 28.20 8.03 -23.55
C VAL A 133 28.80 7.30 -24.75
N THR A 134 28.75 5.97 -24.76
CA THR A 134 29.26 5.15 -25.88
C THR A 134 28.54 5.47 -27.18
N LEU A 135 27.21 5.57 -27.16
CA LEU A 135 26.40 5.92 -28.32
C LEU A 135 26.68 7.35 -28.80
N ALA A 136 26.82 8.33 -27.90
CA ALA A 136 27.16 9.70 -28.25
C ALA A 136 28.57 9.81 -28.89
N VAL A 137 29.56 9.11 -28.34
CA VAL A 137 30.92 9.05 -28.88
C VAL A 137 30.94 8.33 -30.23
N ALA A 138 30.21 7.22 -30.36
CA ALA A 138 30.07 6.50 -31.62
C ALA A 138 29.40 7.38 -32.69
N ALA A 139 28.40 8.18 -32.32
CA ALA A 139 27.72 9.09 -33.24
C ALA A 139 28.66 10.18 -33.74
N ALA A 140 29.44 10.78 -32.85
CA ALA A 140 30.47 11.76 -33.19
C ALA A 140 31.55 11.20 -34.16
N ARG A 141 31.89 9.91 -34.03
CA ARG A 141 32.92 9.26 -34.86
C ARG A 141 32.39 8.77 -36.21
N PHE A 142 31.21 8.14 -36.22
CA PHE A 142 30.75 7.32 -37.34
C PHE A 142 29.55 7.88 -38.12
N LEU A 143 28.65 8.64 -37.49
CA LEU A 143 27.36 9.02 -38.09
C LEU A 143 27.50 10.04 -39.22
N ARG A 144 28.39 11.04 -39.05
CA ARG A 144 28.79 12.05 -40.07
C ARG A 144 27.63 12.51 -40.99
N PRO A 145 26.60 13.19 -40.44
CA PRO A 145 25.36 13.48 -41.14
C PRO A 145 25.55 14.46 -42.31
N ARG A 146 24.73 14.30 -43.35
CA ARG A 146 24.69 15.22 -44.50
C ARG A 146 23.98 16.52 -44.11
N ARG A 147 24.22 17.60 -44.88
CA ARG A 147 23.71 18.95 -44.59
C ARG A 147 22.19 18.97 -44.36
N VAL A 148 21.41 18.40 -45.28
CA VAL A 148 19.93 18.44 -45.22
C VAL A 148 19.38 17.69 -44.01
N PRO A 149 19.71 16.39 -43.77
CA PRO A 149 19.28 15.69 -42.55
C PRO A 149 19.73 16.37 -41.25
N LEU A 150 20.92 16.96 -41.24
CA LEU A 150 21.42 17.68 -40.06
C LEU A 150 20.61 18.94 -39.77
N VAL A 151 20.18 19.69 -40.79
CA VAL A 151 19.31 20.86 -40.60
C VAL A 151 17.95 20.43 -40.05
N ILE A 152 17.36 19.36 -40.62
CA ILE A 152 16.11 18.80 -40.12
C ILE A 152 16.26 18.37 -38.65
N ALA A 153 17.32 17.63 -38.32
CA ALA A 153 17.56 17.17 -36.95
C ALA A 153 17.77 18.33 -35.96
N ARG A 154 18.39 19.44 -36.37
CA ARG A 154 18.56 20.63 -35.52
C ARG A 154 17.24 21.33 -35.18
N VAL A 155 16.24 21.23 -36.05
CA VAL A 155 14.89 21.73 -35.79
C VAL A 155 14.08 20.71 -35.00
N LEU A 156 14.18 19.44 -35.38
CA LEU A 156 13.38 18.36 -34.80
C LEU A 156 13.80 18.01 -33.36
N ALA A 157 15.09 18.03 -33.04
CA ALA A 157 15.59 17.66 -31.71
C ALA A 157 14.98 18.50 -30.57
N PRO A 158 15.00 19.85 -30.59
CA PRO A 158 14.37 20.63 -29.54
C PRO A 158 12.84 20.44 -29.49
N ILE A 159 12.18 20.27 -30.64
CA ILE A 159 10.74 19.98 -30.69
C ILE A 159 10.44 18.63 -30.03
N ALA A 160 11.21 17.60 -30.36
CA ALA A 160 11.04 16.25 -29.81
C ALA A 160 11.30 16.21 -28.30
N VAL A 161 12.34 16.92 -27.82
CA VAL A 161 12.64 17.05 -26.39
C VAL A 161 11.49 17.70 -25.63
N ILE A 162 10.81 18.69 -26.21
CA ILE A 162 9.64 19.31 -25.57
C ILE A 162 8.41 18.41 -25.69
N ALA A 163 8.17 17.88 -26.89
CA ALA A 163 7.00 17.06 -27.21
C ALA A 163 6.87 15.83 -26.31
N VAL A 164 7.98 15.16 -25.97
CA VAL A 164 7.95 13.92 -25.18
C VAL A 164 7.40 14.10 -23.74
N PHE A 165 7.42 15.34 -23.21
CA PHE A 165 6.78 15.67 -21.93
C PHE A 165 5.32 16.10 -22.07
N LEU A 166 4.87 16.42 -23.28
CA LEU A 166 3.56 17.05 -23.52
C LEU A 166 2.57 16.12 -24.21
N ILE A 167 3.03 15.29 -25.14
CA ILE A 167 2.20 14.40 -25.95
C ILE A 167 1.88 13.14 -25.14
N PRO A 168 0.60 12.85 -24.88
CA PRO A 168 0.22 11.61 -24.19
C PRO A 168 0.25 10.46 -25.19
N THR A 169 1.39 9.79 -25.32
CA THR A 169 1.53 8.54 -26.08
C THR A 169 1.37 7.30 -25.19
N SER A 170 1.41 7.48 -23.86
CA SER A 170 1.21 6.42 -22.88
C SER A 170 -0.20 6.38 -22.32
N TYR A 171 -0.87 5.25 -22.51
CA TYR A 171 -2.11 4.92 -21.81
C TYR A 171 -1.79 4.73 -20.33
N ARG A 172 -2.15 5.75 -19.53
CA ARG A 172 -1.93 5.88 -18.09
C ARG A 172 -2.01 4.55 -17.32
N ARG A 173 -3.03 3.74 -17.61
CA ARG A 173 -3.37 2.50 -16.90
C ARG A 173 -2.78 1.20 -17.47
N VAL A 174 -2.42 1.18 -18.75
CA VAL A 174 -1.98 -0.06 -19.42
C VAL A 174 -0.45 -0.07 -19.61
N GLN A 175 0.19 1.09 -19.43
CA GLN A 175 1.63 1.30 -19.67
C GLN A 175 2.05 0.82 -21.08
N ALA A 176 1.18 0.94 -22.09
CA ALA A 176 1.41 0.48 -23.46
C ALA A 176 2.34 1.41 -24.27
N SER A 177 3.51 1.75 -23.72
CA SER A 177 4.53 2.61 -24.32
C SER A 177 5.92 2.17 -23.88
N THR A 178 6.95 2.58 -24.60
CA THR A 178 8.34 2.29 -24.23
C THR A 178 8.71 2.94 -22.89
N PRO A 179 9.65 2.37 -22.11
CA PRO A 179 9.98 2.84 -20.76
C PRO A 179 10.35 4.33 -20.68
N ASP A 180 11.10 4.83 -21.66
CA ASP A 180 11.50 6.23 -21.77
C ASP A 180 10.30 7.17 -21.98
N VAL A 181 9.37 6.79 -22.85
CA VAL A 181 8.15 7.56 -23.12
C VAL A 181 7.25 7.58 -21.88
N ILE A 182 7.10 6.45 -21.18
CA ILE A 182 6.39 6.40 -19.88
C ILE A 182 7.02 7.39 -18.90
N TYR A 183 8.35 7.38 -18.80
CA TYR A 183 9.10 8.23 -17.87
C TYR A 183 8.87 9.72 -18.15
N PHE A 184 9.04 10.16 -19.40
CA PHE A 184 8.87 11.57 -19.77
C PHE A 184 7.42 12.03 -19.63
N HIS A 185 6.45 11.19 -19.98
CA HIS A 185 5.04 11.50 -19.75
C HIS A 185 4.72 11.66 -18.26
N ALA A 186 5.31 10.82 -17.40
CA ALA A 186 5.15 10.91 -15.95
C ALA A 186 5.73 12.23 -15.39
N LEU A 187 6.96 12.59 -15.78
CA LEU A 187 7.58 13.86 -15.41
C LEU A 187 6.82 15.07 -15.96
N GLY A 188 6.31 14.98 -17.19
CA GLY A 188 5.51 16.04 -17.80
C GLY A 188 4.19 16.28 -17.05
N GLY A 189 3.54 15.22 -16.59
CA GLY A 189 2.35 15.34 -15.74
C GLY A 189 2.66 15.89 -14.35
N LEU A 190 3.80 15.54 -13.74
CA LEU A 190 4.26 16.16 -12.50
C LEU A 190 4.47 17.68 -12.66
N VAL A 191 5.13 18.12 -13.74
CA VAL A 191 5.32 19.55 -14.02
C VAL A 191 3.98 20.27 -14.19
N LYS A 192 3.02 19.65 -14.88
CA LYS A 192 1.66 20.19 -15.01
C LYS A 192 0.99 20.34 -13.64
N GLU A 193 1.09 19.33 -12.77
CA GLU A 193 0.55 19.38 -11.41
C GLU A 193 1.20 20.51 -10.57
N LEU A 194 2.54 20.60 -10.60
CA LEU A 194 3.31 21.64 -9.88
C LEU A 194 3.02 23.06 -10.38
N THR A 195 2.62 23.22 -11.64
CA THR A 195 2.24 24.50 -12.24
C THR A 195 0.75 24.83 -12.08
N GLY A 196 0.00 24.03 -11.31
CA GLY A 196 -1.41 24.23 -11.02
C GLY A 196 -2.36 23.73 -12.13
N VAL A 197 -1.83 23.14 -13.19
CA VAL A 197 -2.62 22.42 -14.20
C VAL A 197 -2.91 21.04 -13.63
N ARG A 198 -3.99 20.93 -12.85
CA ARG A 198 -4.42 19.65 -12.25
C ARG A 198 -4.59 18.61 -13.34
N THR A 199 -3.73 17.59 -13.32
CA THR A 199 -3.82 16.47 -14.25
C THR A 199 -4.66 15.34 -13.66
N THR A 200 -4.74 15.26 -12.33
CA THR A 200 -5.52 14.25 -11.61
C THR A 200 -5.97 14.79 -10.24
N ALA A 201 -7.19 14.46 -9.80
CA ALA A 201 -7.53 14.59 -8.39
C ALA A 201 -7.07 13.31 -7.70
N GLN A 202 -6.09 13.38 -6.82
CA GLN A 202 -5.78 12.26 -5.93
C GLN A 202 -6.98 12.00 -5.03
N ILE A 203 -7.48 10.77 -5.07
CA ILE A 203 -8.47 10.34 -4.11
C ILE A 203 -7.73 10.14 -2.79
N ARG A 204 -8.07 10.96 -1.80
CA ARG A 204 -7.60 10.87 -0.42
C ARG A 204 -8.81 10.85 0.50
N PRO A 205 -8.64 10.45 1.78
CA PRO A 205 -9.64 10.62 2.81
C PRO A 205 -10.20 12.04 2.79
N GLY A 206 -11.51 12.13 2.83
CA GLY A 206 -12.24 13.40 2.82
C GLY A 206 -13.07 13.57 4.08
N LEU A 207 -13.68 14.74 4.19
CA LEU A 207 -14.62 15.05 5.25
C LEU A 207 -15.82 14.10 5.16
N ARG A 208 -16.17 13.49 6.29
CA ARG A 208 -17.34 12.61 6.38
C ARG A 208 -18.64 13.40 6.54
N THR A 209 -19.74 12.80 6.10
CA THR A 209 -21.10 13.30 6.35
C THR A 209 -21.88 12.25 7.12
N CYS A 210 -21.77 12.27 8.45
CA CYS A 210 -22.41 11.27 9.30
C CYS A 210 -23.94 11.44 9.27
N PRO A 211 -24.71 10.35 9.11
CA PRO A 211 -26.16 10.40 9.23
C PRO A 211 -26.55 10.60 10.70
N ALA A 212 -27.72 11.19 10.94
CA ALA A 212 -28.26 11.29 12.29
C ALA A 212 -28.60 9.89 12.84
N MET A 213 -28.07 9.57 14.02
CA MET A 213 -28.32 8.29 14.68
C MET A 213 -29.55 8.38 15.58
N PRO A 214 -30.44 7.36 15.57
CA PRO A 214 -31.47 7.24 16.59
C PRO A 214 -30.83 6.96 17.95
N ALA A 215 -31.52 7.29 19.04
CA ALA A 215 -31.09 6.83 20.36
C ALA A 215 -31.08 5.29 20.38
N LEU A 216 -29.97 4.72 20.84
CA LEU A 216 -29.79 3.27 20.92
C LEU A 216 -29.78 2.83 22.39
N GLU A 217 -30.23 1.61 22.64
CA GLU A 217 -30.20 0.98 23.95
C GLU A 217 -29.33 -0.28 23.85
N ALA A 218 -28.23 -0.30 24.60
CA ALA A 218 -27.35 -1.46 24.66
C ALA A 218 -27.91 -2.55 25.59
N LYS A 219 -27.94 -3.80 25.11
CA LYS A 219 -28.40 -4.96 25.87
C LYS A 219 -27.40 -6.11 25.86
N PRO A 220 -26.13 -5.89 26.27
CA PRO A 220 -25.16 -6.98 26.28
C PRO A 220 -25.47 -7.97 27.42
N PRO A 221 -25.24 -9.28 27.24
CA PRO A 221 -25.42 -10.28 28.30
C PRO A 221 -24.43 -10.08 29.46
N LYS A 222 -23.30 -9.41 29.20
CA LYS A 222 -22.29 -9.00 30.18
C LYS A 222 -21.93 -7.53 29.94
N GLN A 223 -21.98 -6.70 30.99
CA GLN A 223 -21.43 -5.35 30.92
C GLN A 223 -19.90 -5.43 30.84
N ARG A 224 -19.33 -4.75 29.84
CA ARG A 224 -17.90 -4.80 29.55
C ARG A 224 -17.46 -3.55 28.80
N ASN A 225 -16.19 -3.19 28.95
CA ASN A 225 -15.54 -2.22 28.09
C ASN A 225 -14.97 -2.94 26.87
N VAL A 226 -14.82 -2.23 25.77
CA VAL A 226 -14.20 -2.76 24.54
C VAL A 226 -13.06 -1.84 24.11
N ILE A 227 -11.87 -2.40 23.97
CA ILE A 227 -10.72 -1.70 23.39
C ILE A 227 -10.30 -2.43 22.11
N LEU A 228 -10.10 -1.68 21.03
CA LEU A 228 -9.37 -2.16 19.87
C LEU A 228 -7.93 -1.63 19.91
N LEU A 229 -6.98 -2.54 19.96
CA LEU A 229 -5.56 -2.29 19.83
C LEU A 229 -5.17 -2.56 18.38
N LEU A 230 -4.84 -1.49 17.64
CA LEU A 230 -4.58 -1.55 16.20
C LEU A 230 -3.13 -1.18 15.92
N THR A 231 -2.44 -2.03 15.15
CA THR A 231 -1.09 -1.78 14.64
C THR A 231 -1.10 -1.44 13.16
N GLU A 232 0.03 -0.92 12.68
CA GLU A 232 0.23 -0.49 11.29
C GLU A 232 1.21 -1.43 10.58
N SER A 233 0.86 -1.94 9.39
CA SER A 233 1.78 -2.71 8.54
C SER A 233 2.43 -3.98 9.17
N VAL A 234 1.89 -4.53 10.26
CA VAL A 234 2.40 -5.75 10.93
C VAL A 234 1.86 -7.04 10.28
N ARG A 235 2.77 -7.83 9.70
CA ARG A 235 2.50 -9.17 9.15
C ARG A 235 2.11 -10.20 10.21
N ALA A 236 1.31 -11.19 9.82
CA ALA A 236 0.93 -12.32 10.69
C ALA A 236 2.13 -13.15 11.20
N ASP A 237 3.24 -13.22 10.46
CA ASP A 237 4.48 -13.91 10.86
C ASP A 237 5.46 -13.02 11.66
N ALA A 238 5.15 -11.73 11.78
CA ALA A 238 5.90 -10.76 12.58
C ALA A 238 5.32 -10.56 13.98
N HIS A 239 4.24 -11.28 14.34
CA HIS A 239 3.63 -11.23 15.68
C HIS A 239 3.02 -12.59 16.03
N CYS A 240 2.92 -12.94 17.32
CA CYS A 240 2.34 -14.22 17.72
C CYS A 240 0.86 -14.09 18.08
N SER A 241 -0.02 -14.38 17.12
CA SER A 241 -1.48 -14.46 17.37
C SER A 241 -1.80 -15.47 18.48
N ALA A 242 -1.27 -16.69 18.36
CA ALA A 242 -1.37 -17.72 19.39
C ALA A 242 -0.27 -17.56 20.45
N PRO A 243 -0.58 -17.82 21.74
CA PRO A 243 0.45 -17.98 22.77
C PRO A 243 1.50 -19.01 22.32
N ALA A 244 2.77 -18.62 22.42
CA ALA A 244 3.92 -19.46 22.10
C ALA A 244 4.92 -19.45 23.25
N GLU A 245 5.71 -20.51 23.38
CA GLU A 245 6.81 -20.58 24.36
C GLU A 245 7.83 -19.47 24.10
N GLU A 246 8.19 -19.28 22.83
CA GLU A 246 9.00 -18.18 22.36
C GLU A 246 8.23 -17.37 21.31
N CYS A 247 8.22 -16.05 21.48
CA CYS A 247 7.71 -15.11 20.48
C CYS A 247 8.74 -14.00 20.26
N PRO A 248 9.79 -14.24 19.45
CA PRO A 248 10.92 -13.30 19.35
C PRO A 248 10.51 -11.89 18.90
N ASN A 249 9.54 -11.78 17.99
CA ASN A 249 9.09 -10.49 17.47
C ASN A 249 8.19 -9.71 18.44
N ALA A 250 7.48 -10.41 19.32
CA ALA A 250 6.50 -9.81 20.22
C ALA A 250 6.47 -10.45 21.63
N PRO A 251 7.61 -10.48 22.36
CA PRO A 251 7.70 -11.16 23.64
C PRO A 251 6.87 -10.51 24.74
N GLU A 252 6.74 -9.18 24.76
CA GLU A 252 6.09 -8.43 25.82
C GLU A 252 4.58 -8.61 25.77
N THR A 253 3.97 -8.55 24.58
CA THR A 253 2.54 -8.90 24.42
C THR A 253 2.32 -10.39 24.66
N ASN A 254 3.20 -11.28 24.18
CA ASN A 254 3.05 -12.71 24.40
C ASN A 254 2.99 -13.07 25.89
N LEU A 255 3.82 -12.41 26.73
CA LEU A 255 3.81 -12.55 28.18
C LEU A 255 2.61 -11.86 28.85
N ALA A 256 2.17 -10.70 28.34
CA ALA A 256 1.09 -9.92 28.96
C ALA A 256 -0.29 -10.56 28.80
N VAL A 257 -0.52 -11.33 27.73
CA VAL A 257 -1.82 -11.94 27.40
C VAL A 257 -1.70 -13.44 27.10
N PRO A 258 -1.29 -14.28 28.07
CA PRO A 258 -1.02 -15.70 27.84
C PRO A 258 -2.28 -16.54 27.56
N ASN A 259 -3.46 -16.03 27.93
CA ASN A 259 -4.74 -16.73 27.77
C ASN A 259 -5.60 -16.19 26.62
N ARG A 260 -5.02 -15.36 25.74
CA ARG A 260 -5.74 -14.80 24.58
C ARG A 260 -6.27 -15.90 23.66
N MET A 261 -7.41 -15.64 23.04
CA MET A 261 -7.99 -16.49 22.00
C MET A 261 -7.47 -16.06 20.63
N PRO A 262 -6.66 -16.87 19.95
CA PRO A 262 -6.07 -16.49 18.67
C PRO A 262 -7.04 -16.61 17.51
N LEU A 263 -6.85 -15.74 16.51
CA LEU A 263 -7.47 -15.77 15.19
C LEU A 263 -6.35 -15.90 14.15
N THR A 264 -5.85 -17.12 13.92
CA THR A 264 -4.61 -17.33 13.15
C THR A 264 -4.78 -17.13 11.64
N GLN A 265 -6.02 -16.95 11.18
CA GLN A 265 -6.40 -16.79 9.78
C GLN A 265 -7.10 -15.44 9.52
N LEU A 266 -6.75 -14.42 10.32
CA LEU A 266 -7.27 -13.06 10.18
C LEU A 266 -6.62 -12.33 9.00
N ARG A 267 -7.45 -11.78 8.11
CA ARG A 267 -7.00 -11.04 6.94
C ARG A 267 -7.55 -9.63 6.91
N SER A 268 -6.67 -8.75 6.47
CA SER A 268 -7.01 -7.44 5.96
C SER A 268 -7.85 -7.56 4.67
N ASN A 269 -8.71 -6.58 4.41
CA ASN A 269 -9.43 -6.43 3.14
C ASN A 269 -8.67 -5.51 2.17
N SER A 270 -7.58 -4.87 2.60
CA SER A 270 -6.86 -3.90 1.80
C SER A 270 -5.44 -3.70 2.30
N THR A 271 -4.51 -3.52 1.37
CA THR A 271 -3.09 -3.34 1.69
C THR A 271 -2.75 -1.87 1.97
N THR A 272 -3.68 -1.12 2.57
CA THR A 272 -3.55 0.33 2.78
C THR A 272 -4.31 0.78 4.01
N THR A 273 -3.63 1.47 4.93
CA THR A 273 -4.18 2.04 6.17
C THR A 273 -5.47 2.81 5.97
N ALA A 274 -5.50 3.77 5.03
CA ALA A 274 -6.67 4.63 4.83
C ALA A 274 -7.94 3.85 4.44
N ILE A 275 -7.79 2.80 3.63
CA ILE A 275 -8.90 1.93 3.25
C ILE A 275 -9.30 1.07 4.45
N GLN A 276 -8.34 0.55 5.19
CA GLN A 276 -8.58 -0.33 6.33
C GLN A 276 -9.24 0.38 7.50
N LEU A 277 -8.89 1.64 7.77
CA LEU A 277 -9.65 2.46 8.72
C LEU A 277 -11.11 2.62 8.26
N ALA A 278 -11.36 2.79 6.97
CA ALA A 278 -12.75 2.87 6.49
C ALA A 278 -13.50 1.54 6.68
N VAL A 279 -12.87 0.40 6.40
CA VAL A 279 -13.45 -0.94 6.60
C VAL A 279 -13.71 -1.22 8.09
N LEU A 280 -12.68 -1.08 8.95
CA LEU A 280 -12.75 -1.37 10.39
C LEU A 280 -13.82 -0.56 11.12
N TRP A 281 -13.96 0.72 10.76
CA TRP A 281 -14.91 1.61 11.42
C TRP A 281 -16.34 1.44 10.91
N SER A 282 -16.54 1.11 9.64
CA SER A 282 -17.88 1.07 9.02
C SER A 282 -18.48 -0.32 8.86
N GLY A 283 -17.64 -1.37 8.79
CA GLY A 283 -18.05 -2.74 8.48
C GLY A 283 -18.38 -2.96 7.00
N LEU A 284 -18.19 -1.94 6.16
CA LEU A 284 -18.40 -2.00 4.73
C LEU A 284 -17.18 -2.62 4.02
N GLU A 285 -17.41 -3.17 2.83
CA GLU A 285 -16.33 -3.63 1.96
C GLU A 285 -15.55 -2.45 1.35
N PRO A 286 -14.25 -2.63 1.04
CA PRO A 286 -13.39 -1.54 0.52
C PRO A 286 -13.83 -1.01 -0.86
N VAL A 287 -14.65 -1.78 -1.58
CA VAL A 287 -15.17 -1.49 -2.93
C VAL A 287 -16.42 -0.60 -2.94
N GLU A 288 -16.97 -0.28 -1.76
CA GLU A 288 -18.13 0.58 -1.66
C GLU A 288 -17.84 2.00 -2.17
N SER A 289 -18.89 2.69 -2.61
CA SER A 289 -18.72 4.01 -3.22
C SER A 289 -18.14 5.02 -2.23
N ARG A 290 -17.46 6.05 -2.74
CA ARG A 290 -16.92 7.14 -1.92
C ARG A 290 -18.00 7.76 -1.04
N GLU A 291 -19.16 8.05 -1.63
CA GLU A 291 -20.31 8.66 -0.95
C GLU A 291 -20.78 7.77 0.20
N ARG A 292 -20.86 6.46 -0.03
CA ARG A 292 -21.30 5.50 0.98
C ARG A 292 -20.28 5.38 2.11
N LEU A 293 -19.00 5.19 1.79
CA LEU A 293 -17.94 5.12 2.81
C LEU A 293 -17.93 6.39 3.68
N HIS A 294 -18.04 7.59 3.09
CA HIS A 294 -18.09 8.84 3.86
C HIS A 294 -19.43 9.09 4.58
N GLY A 295 -20.49 8.39 4.19
CA GLY A 295 -21.88 8.68 4.57
C GLY A 295 -22.54 7.68 5.51
N VAL A 296 -21.85 6.60 5.91
CA VAL A 296 -22.37 5.63 6.89
C VAL A 296 -21.90 5.96 8.31
N PRO A 297 -22.65 5.56 9.37
CA PRO A 297 -22.16 5.65 10.73
C PRO A 297 -20.97 4.71 10.96
N LEU A 298 -20.04 5.12 11.79
CA LEU A 298 -18.90 4.33 12.27
C LEU A 298 -19.16 3.77 13.66
N LEU A 299 -18.32 2.83 14.11
CA LEU A 299 -18.35 2.27 15.48
C LEU A 299 -18.53 3.33 16.57
N PHE A 300 -17.85 4.47 16.45
CA PHE A 300 -17.96 5.60 17.38
C PHE A 300 -19.37 6.22 17.40
N ASP A 301 -20.00 6.35 16.23
CA ASP A 301 -21.35 6.91 16.09
C ASP A 301 -22.39 5.99 16.76
N TYR A 302 -22.27 4.68 16.57
CA TYR A 302 -23.13 3.70 17.25
C TYR A 302 -22.96 3.71 18.77
N ALA A 303 -21.70 3.72 19.24
CA ALA A 303 -21.40 3.75 20.67
C ALA A 303 -21.90 5.06 21.33
N HIS A 304 -21.66 6.21 20.67
CA HIS A 304 -22.15 7.50 21.15
C HIS A 304 -23.68 7.56 21.21
N ALA A 305 -24.37 7.06 20.18
CA ALA A 305 -25.84 7.01 20.14
C ALA A 305 -26.45 6.15 21.24
N ALA A 306 -25.68 5.21 21.80
CA ALA A 306 -26.06 4.40 22.95
C ALA A 306 -25.56 4.95 24.31
N GLY A 307 -24.93 6.12 24.32
CA GLY A 307 -24.47 6.81 25.53
C GLY A 307 -23.16 6.29 26.12
N PHE A 308 -22.36 5.55 25.35
CA PHE A 308 -21.01 5.14 25.76
C PHE A 308 -20.04 6.31 25.61
N ASP A 309 -19.12 6.43 26.55
CA ASP A 309 -17.92 7.23 26.30
C ASP A 309 -17.07 6.52 25.24
N THR A 310 -16.48 7.30 24.33
CA THR A 310 -15.56 6.77 23.32
C THR A 310 -14.24 7.51 23.25
N ALA A 311 -13.18 6.85 22.75
CA ALA A 311 -11.88 7.48 22.55
C ALA A 311 -11.12 6.93 21.34
N TYR A 312 -10.34 7.79 20.68
CA TYR A 312 -9.46 7.43 19.57
C TYR A 312 -8.08 8.07 19.76
N TRP A 313 -7.08 7.26 20.11
CA TRP A 313 -5.71 7.73 20.24
C TRP A 313 -4.86 7.11 19.14
N THR A 314 -4.06 7.93 18.46
CA THR A 314 -3.09 7.40 17.50
C THR A 314 -1.77 8.16 17.48
N SER A 315 -0.68 7.43 17.25
CA SER A 315 0.66 7.99 17.02
C SER A 315 0.89 8.37 15.56
N HIS A 316 -0.08 8.14 14.67
CA HIS A 316 -0.02 8.60 13.29
C HIS A 316 -0.12 10.13 13.20
N HIS A 317 0.61 10.70 12.24
CA HIS A 317 0.50 12.12 11.94
C HIS A 317 -0.78 12.40 11.14
N MET A 318 -1.72 13.15 11.72
CA MET A 318 -3.05 13.37 11.13
C MET A 318 -3.03 14.10 9.77
N MET A 319 -1.95 14.82 9.45
CA MET A 319 -1.82 15.45 8.12
C MET A 319 -1.36 14.47 7.05
N PHE A 320 -0.82 13.30 7.43
CA PHE A 320 -0.43 12.28 6.46
C PHE A 320 -1.66 11.86 5.66
N ALA A 321 -1.56 12.07 4.36
CA ALA A 321 -2.58 11.73 3.38
C ALA A 321 -4.03 12.15 3.75
N ASN A 322 -4.20 13.31 4.39
CA ASN A 322 -5.49 13.84 4.84
C ASN A 322 -6.26 12.95 5.84
N SER A 323 -5.58 12.06 6.56
CA SER A 323 -6.22 11.17 7.54
C SER A 323 -7.08 11.93 8.57
N ARG A 324 -6.68 13.16 8.94
CA ARG A 324 -7.45 14.08 9.79
C ARG A 324 -8.90 14.21 9.35
N LEU A 325 -9.18 14.39 8.06
CA LEU A 325 -10.53 14.67 7.57
C LEU A 325 -11.50 13.50 7.78
N TRP A 326 -10.97 12.28 7.88
CA TRP A 326 -11.77 11.09 8.13
C TRP A 326 -12.15 10.92 9.60
N VAL A 327 -11.22 11.27 10.51
CA VAL A 327 -11.37 10.98 11.95
C VAL A 327 -11.69 12.21 12.81
N GLN A 328 -11.60 13.43 12.28
CA GLN A 328 -11.78 14.65 13.09
C GLN A 328 -13.17 14.81 13.73
N ASP A 329 -14.20 14.23 13.11
CA ASP A 329 -15.60 14.37 13.53
C ASP A 329 -16.12 13.10 14.22
N LEU A 330 -15.22 12.20 14.67
CA LEU A 330 -15.61 11.07 15.51
C LEU A 330 -16.19 11.60 16.83
N PRO A 331 -17.34 11.08 17.31
CA PRO A 331 -17.95 11.52 18.57
C PRO A 331 -17.22 10.92 19.79
N THR A 332 -16.00 11.41 20.02
CA THR A 332 -15.08 10.96 21.07
C THR A 332 -15.03 11.92 22.25
N ARG A 333 -14.85 11.36 23.44
CA ARG A 333 -14.52 12.10 24.66
C ARG A 333 -13.05 12.51 24.67
N PHE A 334 -12.18 11.62 24.20
CA PHE A 334 -10.75 11.87 24.03
C PHE A 334 -10.30 11.48 22.63
N GLN A 335 -9.51 12.35 22.02
CA GLN A 335 -8.90 12.09 20.72
C GLN A 335 -7.54 12.76 20.64
N CYS A 336 -6.55 12.05 20.11
CA CYS A 336 -5.22 12.61 19.86
C CYS A 336 -4.58 12.01 18.61
N GLY A 337 -3.72 12.80 17.95
CA GLY A 337 -2.77 12.36 16.94
C GLY A 337 -1.33 12.56 17.37
N ALA A 338 -0.37 12.23 16.48
CA ALA A 338 1.07 12.37 16.73
C ALA A 338 1.47 13.72 17.35
N THR A 339 0.97 14.83 16.78
CA THR A 339 1.37 16.18 17.19
C THR A 339 0.86 16.59 18.57
N ASP A 340 -0.12 15.88 19.12
CA ASP A 340 -0.66 16.12 20.47
C ASP A 340 0.16 15.43 21.58
N ILE A 341 0.93 14.40 21.21
CA ILE A 341 1.86 13.69 22.10
C ILE A 341 3.31 14.14 21.87
N GLU A 342 3.65 14.49 20.64
CA GLU A 342 4.99 14.91 20.21
C GLU A 342 4.85 16.03 19.15
N PRO A 343 4.93 17.31 19.54
CA PRO A 343 4.67 18.44 18.64
C PRO A 343 5.58 18.54 17.40
N THR A 344 6.74 17.88 17.44
CA THR A 344 7.73 17.84 16.35
C THR A 344 7.73 16.50 15.61
N ALA A 345 6.70 15.67 15.79
CA ALA A 345 6.56 14.40 15.10
C ALA A 345 6.70 14.57 13.58
N ASP A 346 7.51 13.70 12.97
CA ASP A 346 7.65 13.66 11.52
C ASP A 346 6.35 13.18 10.87
N ILE A 347 6.05 13.67 9.66
CA ILE A 347 4.79 13.36 8.98
C ILE A 347 4.69 11.90 8.57
N ASP A 348 5.81 11.24 8.26
CA ASP A 348 5.86 9.86 7.77
C ASP A 348 6.09 8.85 8.91
N VAL A 349 6.90 9.21 9.93
CA VAL A 349 7.15 8.35 11.12
C VAL A 349 6.02 8.43 12.16
N GLY A 350 5.42 9.61 12.35
CA GLY A 350 4.51 9.87 13.45
C GLY A 350 5.21 10.14 14.80
N GLY A 351 4.43 10.09 15.88
CA GLY A 351 4.92 10.26 17.25
C GLY A 351 5.32 8.93 17.88
N ASP A 352 6.04 8.96 18.99
CA ASP A 352 6.42 7.73 19.71
C ASP A 352 5.21 6.92 20.24
N ASP A 353 5.13 5.63 19.90
CA ASP A 353 4.10 4.71 20.40
C ASP A 353 4.11 4.58 21.93
N ALA A 354 5.26 4.72 22.59
CA ALA A 354 5.33 4.72 24.05
C ALA A 354 4.66 5.96 24.66
N LEU A 355 4.80 7.13 24.01
CA LEU A 355 4.11 8.37 24.42
C LEU A 355 2.60 8.28 24.16
N LEU A 356 2.20 7.59 23.09
CA LEU A 356 0.79 7.29 22.85
C LEU A 356 0.21 6.41 23.97
N VAL A 357 0.93 5.37 24.37
CA VAL A 357 0.55 4.48 25.47
C VAL A 357 0.45 5.25 26.79
N ASP A 358 1.38 6.17 27.08
CA ASP A 358 1.30 7.07 28.24
C ASP A 358 0.02 7.91 28.21
N ARG A 359 -0.26 8.54 27.07
CA ARG A 359 -1.46 9.35 26.87
C ARG A 359 -2.73 8.52 27.11
N ALA A 360 -2.86 7.36 26.46
CA ALA A 360 -4.03 6.50 26.58
C ALA A 360 -4.24 6.00 28.02
N LEU A 361 -3.19 5.51 28.69
CA LEU A 361 -3.27 5.06 30.09
C LEU A 361 -3.63 6.18 31.07
N SER A 362 -3.28 7.44 30.76
CA SER A 362 -3.65 8.60 31.59
C SER A 362 -5.12 9.06 31.42
N GLU A 363 -5.76 8.70 30.31
CA GLU A 363 -7.10 9.15 29.94
C GLU A 363 -8.16 8.05 30.06
N LEU A 364 -7.80 6.78 29.89
CA LEU A 364 -8.68 5.62 30.08
C LEU A 364 -9.46 5.65 31.42
N PRO A 365 -8.84 5.94 32.59
CA PRO A 365 -9.57 6.01 33.85
C PRO A 365 -10.62 7.12 33.94
N LYS A 366 -10.63 8.07 32.99
CA LYS A 366 -11.56 9.21 32.93
C LYS A 366 -12.76 8.94 32.01
N LEU A 367 -12.80 7.77 31.35
CA LEU A 367 -13.95 7.29 30.60
C LEU A 367 -14.97 6.68 31.56
N LYS A 368 -16.26 6.96 31.33
CA LYS A 368 -17.36 6.33 32.04
C LYS A 368 -17.58 4.92 31.52
N GLU A 369 -17.51 3.91 32.39
CA GLU A 369 -17.86 2.54 32.03
C GLU A 369 -19.39 2.38 31.81
N PRO A 370 -19.83 1.56 30.84
CA PRO A 370 -19.00 0.94 29.81
C PRO A 370 -18.52 1.93 28.73
N PHE A 371 -17.34 1.70 28.15
CA PHE A 371 -16.77 2.53 27.08
C PHE A 371 -16.28 1.72 25.87
N PHE A 372 -16.09 2.40 24.74
CA PHE A 372 -15.41 1.89 23.55
C PHE A 372 -14.19 2.75 23.20
N ALA A 373 -13.00 2.16 23.10
CA ALA A 373 -11.80 2.92 22.75
C ALA A 373 -10.94 2.24 21.69
N VAL A 374 -10.16 3.04 20.97
CA VAL A 374 -9.16 2.58 20.00
C VAL A 374 -7.80 3.16 20.36
N VAL A 375 -6.80 2.29 20.43
CA VAL A 375 -5.38 2.65 20.54
C VAL A 375 -4.70 2.20 19.25
N HIS A 376 -4.31 3.16 18.41
CA HIS A 376 -3.78 2.92 17.07
C HIS A 376 -2.32 3.36 16.96
N VAL A 377 -1.41 2.41 17.11
CA VAL A 377 0.06 2.61 17.03
C VAL A 377 0.55 2.53 15.59
N GLY A 378 1.66 3.20 15.28
CA GLY A 378 2.04 3.50 13.89
C GLY A 378 3.54 3.46 13.57
N ASN A 379 4.42 3.18 14.54
CA ASN A 379 5.87 3.29 14.33
C ASN A 379 6.49 2.18 13.47
N THR A 380 5.69 1.18 13.06
CA THR A 380 6.01 0.18 12.04
C THR A 380 5.61 0.60 10.62
N HIS A 381 5.04 1.79 10.41
CA HIS A 381 4.95 2.39 9.07
C HIS A 381 6.34 2.76 8.56
N VAL A 382 6.58 2.67 7.26
CA VAL A 382 7.84 3.10 6.65
C VAL A 382 7.90 4.65 6.56
N PRO A 383 8.96 5.32 7.04
CA PRO A 383 10.20 4.77 7.60
C PRO A 383 10.05 4.29 9.04
N TYR A 384 10.51 3.07 9.31
CA TYR A 384 10.32 2.42 10.61
C TYR A 384 11.09 3.12 11.72
N LYS A 385 10.46 3.27 12.89
CA LYS A 385 11.17 3.71 14.10
C LYS A 385 11.79 2.50 14.80
N VAL A 386 13.08 2.58 15.07
CA VAL A 386 13.81 1.57 15.85
C VAL A 386 14.63 2.24 16.94
N ASP A 387 14.92 1.50 18.01
CA ASP A 387 15.97 1.86 18.97
C ASP A 387 17.21 0.98 18.67
N PRO A 388 18.34 1.57 18.21
CA PRO A 388 19.57 0.83 17.97
C PRO A 388 20.11 0.07 19.18
N ASN A 389 19.78 0.51 20.41
CA ASN A 389 20.18 -0.17 21.64
C ASN A 389 19.29 -1.39 21.95
N GLU A 390 18.12 -1.49 21.32
CA GLU A 390 17.11 -2.52 21.57
C GLU A 390 16.65 -3.18 20.25
N SER A 391 17.63 -3.55 19.43
CA SER A 391 17.44 -4.14 18.10
C SER A 391 17.98 -5.59 18.04
N PRO A 392 17.22 -6.59 18.55
CA PRO A 392 17.69 -7.96 18.67
C PRO A 392 17.89 -8.69 17.33
N PHE A 393 17.24 -8.25 16.26
CA PHE A 393 17.37 -8.87 14.93
C PHE A 393 18.53 -8.22 14.18
N GLN A 394 19.60 -8.99 13.96
CA GLN A 394 20.82 -8.53 13.29
C GLN A 394 21.27 -9.51 12.20
N PRO A 395 21.92 -9.05 11.11
CA PRO A 395 22.18 -7.64 10.79
C PRO A 395 20.88 -6.88 10.47
N ALA A 396 20.82 -5.58 10.77
CA ALA A 396 19.70 -4.71 10.43
C ALA A 396 20.19 -3.43 9.71
N LEU A 397 19.64 -3.16 8.52
CA LEU A 397 19.99 -2.01 7.70
C LEU A 397 18.73 -1.33 7.18
N ALA A 398 18.70 0.00 7.19
CA ALA A 398 17.63 0.77 6.54
C ALA A 398 17.73 0.77 4.99
N SER A 399 18.75 0.10 4.44
CA SER A 399 18.98 -0.01 3.00
C SER A 399 17.91 -0.87 2.33
N LYS A 400 17.31 -0.36 1.24
CA LYS A 400 16.32 -1.11 0.43
C LYS A 400 16.96 -1.85 -0.76
N ALA A 401 18.28 -1.94 -0.78
CA ALA A 401 19.01 -2.62 -1.83
C ALA A 401 18.65 -4.11 -1.85
N PRO A 402 18.54 -4.75 -3.04
CA PRO A 402 18.22 -6.18 -3.12
C PRO A 402 19.14 -7.08 -2.31
N GLU A 403 20.44 -6.76 -2.27
CA GLU A 403 21.45 -7.48 -1.49
C GLU A 403 21.27 -7.37 0.03
N ASP A 404 20.57 -6.34 0.51
CA ASP A 404 20.36 -6.06 1.93
C ASP A 404 18.98 -6.54 2.44
N ASN A 405 18.21 -7.27 1.62
CA ASN A 405 16.79 -7.57 1.92
C ASN A 405 16.57 -8.24 3.28
N ASP A 406 17.41 -9.22 3.65
CA ASP A 406 17.31 -9.89 4.95
C ASP A 406 17.59 -8.91 6.10
N ALA A 407 18.56 -7.99 5.91
CA ALA A 407 18.87 -6.95 6.89
C ALA A 407 17.77 -5.87 6.96
N TYR A 408 17.13 -5.55 5.84
CA TYR A 408 15.98 -4.64 5.81
C TYR A 408 14.75 -5.26 6.49
N HIS A 409 14.50 -6.55 6.27
CA HIS A 409 13.45 -7.29 6.97
C HIS A 409 13.72 -7.37 8.48
N ASN A 410 14.97 -7.60 8.90
CA ASN A 410 15.35 -7.52 10.33
C ASN A 410 15.18 -6.11 10.90
N TYR A 411 15.45 -5.06 10.12
CA TYR A 411 15.21 -3.68 10.52
C TYR A 411 13.72 -3.41 10.81
N TYR A 412 12.82 -3.92 9.96
CA TYR A 412 11.38 -3.93 10.25
C TYR A 412 11.03 -4.73 11.51
N LYS A 413 11.57 -5.94 11.70
CA LYS A 413 11.32 -6.75 12.91
C LYS A 413 11.75 -6.05 14.19
N ASN A 414 12.83 -5.25 14.16
CA ASN A 414 13.25 -4.42 15.29
C ASN A 414 12.23 -3.31 15.61
N ALA A 415 11.55 -2.76 14.59
CA ALA A 415 10.47 -1.79 14.82
C ALA A 415 9.24 -2.45 15.44
N VAL A 416 8.86 -3.64 14.94
CA VAL A 416 7.79 -4.45 15.55
C VAL A 416 8.12 -4.80 17.00
N TYR A 417 9.37 -5.16 17.29
CA TYR A 417 9.86 -5.43 18.64
C TYR A 417 9.74 -4.20 19.55
N LEU A 418 10.16 -3.01 19.09
CA LEU A 418 10.03 -1.77 19.85
C LEU A 418 8.56 -1.43 20.13
N GLN A 419 7.69 -1.57 19.13
CA GLN A 419 6.26 -1.36 19.28
C GLN A 419 5.65 -2.37 20.26
N ASP A 420 6.03 -3.65 20.20
CA ASP A 420 5.57 -4.67 21.14
C ASP A 420 5.89 -4.31 22.59
N LYS A 421 7.02 -3.65 22.88
CA LYS A 421 7.30 -3.15 24.23
C LYS A 421 6.25 -2.16 24.73
N ALA A 422 5.83 -1.23 23.88
CA ALA A 422 4.76 -0.29 24.23
C ALA A 422 3.42 -1.02 24.44
N LEU A 423 3.09 -1.97 23.56
CA LEU A 423 1.84 -2.73 23.62
C LEU A 423 1.77 -3.70 24.81
N GLY A 424 2.84 -4.43 25.08
CA GLY A 424 2.93 -5.30 26.24
C GLY A 424 2.85 -4.53 27.55
N ARG A 425 3.46 -3.32 27.62
CA ARG A 425 3.26 -2.40 28.75
C ARG A 425 1.80 -1.97 28.87
N PHE A 426 1.19 -1.52 27.77
CA PHE A 426 -0.23 -1.12 27.76
C PHE A 426 -1.12 -2.23 28.33
N MET A 427 -0.94 -3.47 27.86
CA MET A 427 -1.71 -4.62 28.35
C MET A 427 -1.46 -4.93 29.83
N ARG A 428 -0.19 -4.94 30.28
CA ARG A 428 0.12 -5.15 31.71
C ARG A 428 -0.50 -4.09 32.61
N ASP A 429 -0.40 -2.83 32.23
CA ASP A 429 -0.89 -1.73 33.05
C ASP A 429 -2.43 -1.65 33.02
N LEU A 430 -3.06 -1.90 31.87
CA LEU A 430 -4.51 -2.08 31.77
C LEU A 430 -4.99 -3.18 32.72
N ARG A 431 -4.36 -4.36 32.71
CA ARG A 431 -4.77 -5.52 33.51
C ARG A 431 -4.55 -5.35 35.02
N LYS A 432 -3.77 -4.35 35.46
CA LYS A 432 -3.64 -3.96 36.89
C LYS A 432 -4.79 -3.08 37.39
N THR A 433 -5.61 -2.54 36.49
CA THR A 433 -6.72 -1.66 36.87
C THR A 433 -8.01 -2.44 37.10
N ASP A 434 -8.91 -1.88 37.91
CA ASP A 434 -10.21 -2.49 38.18
C ASP A 434 -11.07 -2.59 36.90
N TYR A 435 -11.17 -1.52 36.10
CA TYR A 435 -11.89 -1.54 34.82
C TYR A 435 -11.23 -2.50 33.81
N GLY A 436 -9.92 -2.71 33.90
CA GLY A 436 -9.18 -3.69 33.10
C GLY A 436 -9.71 -5.12 33.27
N SER A 437 -10.20 -5.49 34.45
CA SER A 437 -10.83 -6.80 34.69
C SER A 437 -12.17 -6.98 33.94
N ARG A 438 -12.78 -5.89 33.48
CA ARG A 438 -14.05 -5.84 32.73
C ARG A 438 -13.86 -5.46 31.26
N THR A 439 -12.62 -5.40 30.78
CA THR A 439 -12.29 -4.89 29.45
C THR A 439 -11.89 -6.00 28.50
N VAL A 440 -12.67 -6.19 27.43
CA VAL A 440 -12.29 -7.02 26.28
C VAL A 440 -11.35 -6.21 25.39
N VAL A 441 -10.21 -6.81 25.02
CA VAL A 441 -9.28 -6.22 24.05
C VAL A 441 -9.30 -7.06 22.78
N LEU A 442 -9.58 -6.41 21.66
CA LEU A 442 -9.38 -6.97 20.32
C LEU A 442 -8.05 -6.43 19.80
N PHE A 443 -7.23 -7.28 19.19
CA PHE A 443 -5.96 -6.87 18.59
C PHE A 443 -5.87 -7.27 17.13
N THR A 444 -5.36 -6.37 16.30
CA THR A 444 -4.91 -6.70 14.94
C THR A 444 -3.95 -5.66 14.37
N SER A 445 -3.44 -5.92 13.16
CA SER A 445 -2.79 -4.95 12.29
C SER A 445 -3.70 -4.60 11.14
N ASP A 446 -3.69 -3.35 10.67
CA ASP A 446 -4.51 -2.90 9.55
C ASP A 446 -4.20 -3.64 8.23
N HIS A 447 -2.94 -3.87 7.93
CA HIS A 447 -2.37 -4.71 6.87
C HIS A 447 -0.95 -5.18 7.22
N GLY A 448 -0.31 -5.92 6.29
CA GLY A 448 1.08 -6.37 6.37
C GLY A 448 1.99 -5.65 5.37
N GLU A 449 3.14 -6.25 5.06
CA GLU A 449 4.16 -5.67 4.18
C GLU A 449 5.03 -6.74 3.48
N SER A 450 5.38 -6.50 2.21
CA SER A 450 6.26 -7.38 1.43
C SER A 450 7.73 -7.01 1.57
N PHE A 451 8.58 -8.05 1.64
CA PHE A 451 10.05 -8.02 1.70
C PHE A 451 10.64 -8.85 0.56
N ARG A 452 10.28 -8.50 -0.69
CA ARG A 452 10.66 -9.12 -1.97
C ARG A 452 10.06 -10.48 -2.27
N GLU A 453 9.16 -10.98 -1.43
CA GLU A 453 8.23 -12.03 -1.88
C GLU A 453 7.44 -11.53 -3.09
N HIS A 454 7.25 -12.43 -4.07
CA HIS A 454 6.58 -12.16 -5.36
C HIS A 454 7.07 -10.89 -6.09
N ASP A 455 8.36 -10.58 -5.92
CA ASP A 455 9.05 -9.42 -6.48
C ASP A 455 8.45 -8.06 -6.06
N GLN A 456 7.92 -7.96 -4.83
CA GLN A 456 7.33 -6.75 -4.27
C GLN A 456 8.04 -6.30 -2.98
N LEU A 457 8.23 -4.99 -2.82
CA LEU A 457 8.78 -4.40 -1.61
C LEU A 457 7.83 -3.31 -1.10
N GLY A 458 7.50 -3.39 0.19
CA GLY A 458 6.54 -2.51 0.83
C GLY A 458 5.10 -3.03 0.72
N HIS A 459 4.13 -2.14 0.85
CA HIS A 459 2.71 -2.43 0.74
C HIS A 459 2.06 -1.55 -0.33
N THR A 460 0.76 -1.74 -0.58
CA THR A 460 -0.02 -1.16 -1.69
C THR A 460 0.35 -1.72 -3.08
N GLY A 461 1.30 -2.65 -3.16
CA GLY A 461 1.85 -3.18 -4.42
C GLY A 461 1.17 -4.46 -4.90
N SER A 462 0.57 -5.23 -4.00
CA SER A 462 -0.06 -6.51 -4.31
C SER A 462 -1.25 -6.82 -3.40
N LEU A 463 -1.72 -8.08 -3.45
CA LEU A 463 -2.74 -8.67 -2.57
C LEU A 463 -2.31 -10.08 -2.11
N TYR A 464 -1.00 -10.32 -2.05
CA TYR A 464 -0.47 -11.56 -1.50
C TYR A 464 -0.57 -11.56 0.04
N GLU A 465 -0.44 -12.74 0.66
CA GLU A 465 -0.58 -12.93 2.11
C GLU A 465 0.40 -12.07 2.92
N GLU A 466 1.57 -11.71 2.37
CA GLU A 466 2.52 -10.82 3.04
C GLU A 466 1.90 -9.45 3.36
N GLU A 467 1.01 -8.94 2.51
CA GLU A 467 0.32 -7.67 2.74
C GLU A 467 -1.08 -7.82 3.36
N LEU A 468 -1.71 -9.00 3.29
CA LEU A 468 -3.09 -9.21 3.74
C LEU A 468 -3.24 -10.06 5.01
N HIS A 469 -2.36 -11.02 5.28
CA HIS A 469 -2.43 -11.87 6.46
C HIS A 469 -1.83 -11.15 7.65
N VAL A 470 -2.68 -10.80 8.61
CA VAL A 470 -2.33 -9.96 9.77
C VAL A 470 -2.50 -10.73 11.07
N PRO A 471 -1.81 -10.33 12.15
CA PRO A 471 -2.02 -10.98 13.44
C PRO A 471 -3.39 -10.61 14.02
N GLY A 472 -3.95 -11.50 14.84
CA GLY A 472 -5.29 -11.33 15.38
C GLY A 472 -5.52 -12.14 16.65
N TRP A 473 -6.03 -11.51 17.70
CA TRP A 473 -6.44 -12.20 18.92
C TRP A 473 -7.46 -11.39 19.74
N VAL A 474 -8.18 -12.10 20.61
CA VAL A 474 -9.10 -11.54 21.61
C VAL A 474 -8.58 -11.87 23.00
N ASP A 475 -8.34 -10.85 23.82
CA ASP A 475 -8.03 -11.01 25.24
C ASP A 475 -9.23 -10.56 26.07
N ALA A 476 -9.84 -11.52 26.77
CA ALA A 476 -11.01 -11.28 27.60
C ALA A 476 -10.80 -11.93 28.97
N PRO A 477 -10.79 -11.14 30.08
CA PRO A 477 -10.70 -11.70 31.42
C PRO A 477 -11.85 -12.66 31.74
N PRO A 478 -11.64 -13.61 32.67
CA PRO A 478 -12.69 -14.56 33.07
C PRO A 478 -14.00 -13.84 33.48
N GLY A 479 -15.13 -14.33 32.96
CA GLY A 479 -16.46 -13.82 33.29
C GLY A 479 -16.93 -12.61 32.48
N VAL A 480 -16.05 -12.01 31.66
CA VAL A 480 -16.40 -10.88 30.78
C VAL A 480 -17.09 -11.33 29.49
N LEU A 481 -16.83 -12.57 29.06
CA LEU A 481 -17.57 -13.26 27.99
C LEU A 481 -18.46 -14.35 28.59
N THR A 482 -19.53 -14.71 27.90
CA THR A 482 -20.28 -15.95 28.17
C THR A 482 -19.52 -17.16 27.63
N ASP A 483 -19.90 -18.35 28.09
CA ASP A 483 -19.30 -19.61 27.60
C ASP A 483 -19.56 -19.81 26.10
N GLU A 484 -20.73 -19.39 25.61
CA GLU A 484 -21.07 -19.44 24.19
C GLU A 484 -20.23 -18.47 23.36
N GLU A 485 -20.07 -17.22 23.81
CA GLU A 485 -19.22 -16.23 23.14
C GLU A 485 -17.76 -16.73 23.08
N THR A 486 -17.23 -17.26 24.18
CA THR A 486 -15.88 -17.84 24.26
C THR A 486 -15.71 -19.01 23.30
N LYS A 487 -16.69 -19.92 23.27
CA LYS A 487 -16.72 -21.05 22.33
C LYS A 487 -16.70 -20.57 20.87
N ASN A 488 -17.50 -19.56 20.54
CA ASN A 488 -17.63 -19.05 19.17
C ASN A 488 -16.34 -18.38 18.66
N ILE A 489 -15.62 -17.67 19.52
CA ILE A 489 -14.29 -17.13 19.19
C ILE A 489 -13.29 -18.30 19.01
N THR A 490 -13.30 -19.27 19.93
CA THR A 490 -12.39 -20.43 19.88
C THR A 490 -12.56 -21.25 18.59
N LEU A 491 -13.80 -21.43 18.14
CA LEU A 491 -14.11 -22.11 16.87
C LEU A 491 -13.52 -21.42 15.65
N ARG A 492 -13.25 -20.10 15.73
CA ARG A 492 -12.66 -19.32 14.63
C ARG A 492 -11.14 -19.34 14.58
N ARG A 493 -10.48 -20.02 15.52
CA ARG A 493 -9.02 -20.07 15.61
C ARG A 493 -8.35 -20.29 14.26
N GLU A 494 -8.84 -21.26 13.50
CA GLU A 494 -8.30 -21.66 12.19
C GLU A 494 -9.27 -21.43 11.03
N LEU A 495 -10.33 -20.64 11.24
CA LEU A 495 -11.28 -20.29 10.18
C LEU A 495 -10.87 -18.95 9.53
N PRO A 496 -11.09 -18.77 8.22
CA PRO A 496 -10.90 -17.47 7.58
C PRO A 496 -11.76 -16.42 8.27
N VAL A 497 -11.13 -15.37 8.77
CA VAL A 497 -11.79 -14.20 9.37
C VAL A 497 -11.20 -12.94 8.75
N PHE A 498 -12.01 -11.89 8.63
CA PHE A 498 -11.63 -10.67 7.90
C PHE A 498 -11.90 -9.42 8.74
N HIS A 499 -11.29 -8.29 8.39
CA HIS A 499 -11.55 -7.03 9.09
C HIS A 499 -13.00 -6.56 9.00
N THR A 500 -13.74 -6.94 7.95
CA THR A 500 -15.19 -6.72 7.88
C THR A 500 -15.96 -7.38 9.04
N ASP A 501 -15.40 -8.40 9.69
CA ASP A 501 -15.99 -9.05 10.87
C ASP A 501 -15.81 -8.23 12.17
N MET A 502 -14.90 -7.25 12.19
CA MET A 502 -14.58 -6.49 13.40
C MET A 502 -15.71 -5.56 13.81
N THR A 503 -16.29 -4.82 12.87
CA THR A 503 -17.43 -3.93 13.15
C THR A 503 -18.61 -4.68 13.78
N PRO A 504 -19.15 -5.77 13.19
CA PRO A 504 -20.24 -6.51 13.83
C PRO A 504 -19.81 -7.10 15.17
N THR A 505 -18.56 -7.53 15.34
CA THR A 505 -18.05 -8.04 16.62
C THR A 505 -18.04 -6.98 17.71
N VAL A 506 -17.54 -5.78 17.43
CA VAL A 506 -17.53 -4.66 18.40
C VAL A 506 -18.95 -4.26 18.76
N LEU A 507 -19.84 -4.12 17.78
CA LEU A 507 -21.24 -3.80 18.03
C LEU A 507 -21.93 -4.86 18.89
N ASP A 508 -21.62 -6.14 18.68
CA ASP A 508 -22.20 -7.25 19.45
C ASP A 508 -21.67 -7.29 20.89
N LEU A 509 -20.36 -7.06 21.09
CA LEU A 509 -19.75 -6.93 22.42
C LEU A 509 -20.34 -5.78 23.23
N LEU A 510 -20.65 -4.66 22.57
CA LEU A 510 -21.35 -3.51 23.15
C LEU A 510 -22.86 -3.75 23.35
N GLY A 511 -23.41 -4.86 22.85
CA GLY A 511 -24.84 -5.18 22.95
C GLY A 511 -25.72 -4.33 22.03
N LEU A 512 -25.14 -3.82 20.94
CA LEU A 512 -25.80 -2.97 19.95
C LEU A 512 -26.17 -3.71 18.67
N TRP A 513 -25.57 -4.88 18.39
CA TRP A 513 -25.78 -5.57 17.12
C TRP A 513 -27.24 -5.97 16.85
N ASP A 514 -28.03 -6.27 17.88
CA ASP A 514 -29.47 -6.57 17.75
C ASP A 514 -30.37 -5.38 18.10
N ALA A 515 -29.81 -4.17 18.25
CA ALA A 515 -30.60 -2.98 18.51
C ALA A 515 -31.46 -2.60 17.27
N PRO A 516 -32.79 -2.46 17.40
CA PRO A 516 -33.65 -2.16 16.24
C PRO A 516 -33.27 -0.89 15.48
N GLY A 517 -32.67 0.09 16.18
CA GLY A 517 -32.25 1.36 15.58
C GLY A 517 -31.12 1.25 14.55
N ILE A 518 -30.43 0.11 14.45
CA ILE A 518 -29.32 -0.07 13.50
C ILE A 518 -29.66 -0.95 12.29
N ASP A 519 -30.86 -1.54 12.23
CA ASP A 519 -31.26 -2.49 11.17
C ASP A 519 -31.09 -1.93 9.75
N GLN A 520 -31.36 -0.64 9.57
CA GLN A 520 -31.19 0.01 8.27
C GLN A 520 -29.73 0.05 7.79
N PHE A 521 -28.79 0.14 8.73
CA PHE A 521 -27.36 0.24 8.47
C PHE A 521 -26.70 -1.14 8.39
N LYS A 522 -27.19 -2.11 9.17
CA LYS A 522 -26.71 -3.51 9.17
C LYS A 522 -26.74 -4.15 7.77
N ARG A 523 -27.67 -3.75 6.90
CA ARG A 523 -27.77 -4.28 5.53
C ARG A 523 -26.51 -4.09 4.68
N GLY A 524 -25.64 -3.13 5.03
CA GLY A 524 -24.35 -2.93 4.35
C GLY A 524 -23.17 -3.66 5.00
N ILE A 525 -23.32 -4.14 6.25
CA ILE A 525 -22.24 -4.78 7.00
C ILE A 525 -22.24 -6.26 6.61
N VAL A 526 -21.19 -6.68 5.89
CA VAL A 526 -21.10 -8.03 5.32
C VAL A 526 -20.45 -9.05 6.26
N GLY A 527 -19.69 -8.58 7.25
CA GLY A 527 -18.95 -9.43 8.18
C GLY A 527 -19.83 -10.12 9.22
N GLN A 528 -19.22 -11.03 9.97
CA GLN A 528 -19.86 -11.85 10.98
C GLN A 528 -19.25 -11.59 12.36
N SER A 529 -20.10 -11.37 13.36
CA SER A 529 -19.64 -11.24 14.75
C SER A 529 -18.90 -12.51 15.22
N TRP A 530 -17.69 -12.35 15.75
CA TRP A 530 -16.85 -13.43 16.27
C TRP A 530 -17.46 -14.15 17.48
N ILE A 531 -18.35 -13.47 18.20
CA ILE A 531 -19.01 -14.03 19.38
C ILE A 531 -20.32 -14.77 19.06
N ARG A 532 -20.70 -14.88 17.78
CA ARG A 532 -21.83 -15.69 17.29
C ARG A 532 -21.37 -16.97 16.59
N PRO A 533 -22.24 -18.00 16.44
CA PRO A 533 -21.88 -19.19 15.69
C PRO A 533 -21.38 -18.85 14.27
N PRO A 534 -20.25 -19.43 13.82
CA PRO A 534 -19.72 -19.16 12.50
C PRO A 534 -20.71 -19.59 11.41
N GLN A 535 -20.88 -18.75 10.39
CA GLN A 535 -21.71 -19.03 9.23
C GLN A 535 -20.83 -19.42 8.03
N PRO A 536 -21.38 -20.05 6.98
CA PRO A 536 -20.64 -20.36 5.77
C PRO A 536 -19.93 -19.12 5.18
N PRO A 537 -18.72 -19.27 4.61
CA PRO A 537 -17.97 -18.14 4.07
C PRO A 537 -18.66 -17.57 2.84
N ILE A 538 -18.71 -16.25 2.77
CA ILE A 538 -19.07 -15.49 1.57
C ILE A 538 -17.79 -15.06 0.84
N ALA A 539 -17.93 -14.65 -0.42
CA ALA A 539 -16.84 -14.03 -1.15
C ALA A 539 -16.70 -12.57 -0.70
N LEU A 540 -15.51 -12.16 -0.29
CA LEU A 540 -15.21 -10.80 0.16
C LEU A 540 -14.22 -10.15 -0.79
N ALA A 541 -14.44 -8.87 -1.06
CA ALA A 541 -13.56 -8.07 -1.89
C ALA A 541 -12.26 -7.70 -1.16
N MET A 542 -11.17 -7.68 -1.91
CA MET A 542 -9.89 -7.15 -1.45
C MET A 542 -9.32 -6.20 -2.51
N THR A 543 -8.74 -5.08 -2.10
CA THR A 543 -8.18 -4.10 -3.04
C THR A 543 -7.26 -3.09 -2.36
N ASN A 544 -6.34 -2.50 -3.11
CA ASN A 544 -5.59 -1.30 -2.71
C ASN A 544 -6.19 0.00 -3.29
N CYS A 545 -7.30 -0.08 -4.02
CA CYS A 545 -7.99 1.04 -4.67
C CYS A 545 -9.39 1.22 -4.09
N SER A 546 -9.74 2.40 -3.62
CA SER A 546 -11.05 2.65 -3.02
C SER A 546 -11.57 4.06 -3.29
N GLY A 547 -12.86 4.30 -3.06
CA GLY A 547 -13.44 5.63 -3.03
C GLY A 547 -12.82 6.56 -1.97
N VAL A 548 -12.14 6.03 -0.96
CA VAL A 548 -11.42 6.82 0.06
C VAL A 548 -9.92 6.98 -0.22
N TRP A 549 -9.33 6.14 -1.09
CA TRP A 549 -7.90 6.16 -1.40
C TRP A 549 -7.61 5.76 -2.84
N GLY A 550 -6.92 6.64 -3.56
CA GLY A 550 -6.45 6.36 -4.91
C GLY A 550 -5.21 5.49 -4.87
N CYS A 551 -5.14 4.49 -5.75
CA CYS A 551 -4.00 3.59 -5.84
C CYS A 551 -3.00 4.06 -6.91
N ALA A 552 -1.71 3.86 -6.64
CA ALA A 552 -0.65 4.07 -7.64
C ALA A 552 -0.67 2.99 -8.74
N PHE A 553 -1.01 1.76 -8.35
CA PHE A 553 -1.17 0.61 -9.23
C PHE A 553 -2.48 -0.10 -8.89
N ARG A 554 -3.21 -0.57 -9.89
CA ARG A 554 -4.50 -1.23 -9.67
C ARG A 554 -4.33 -2.68 -9.24
N ASN A 555 -4.70 -3.02 -8.01
CA ASN A 555 -4.66 -4.39 -7.50
C ASN A 555 -5.99 -4.72 -6.82
N TRP A 556 -6.64 -5.79 -7.28
CA TRP A 556 -7.90 -6.24 -6.70
C TRP A 556 -8.15 -7.72 -6.89
N GLY A 557 -9.02 -8.25 -6.05
CA GLY A 557 -9.37 -9.66 -6.00
C GLY A 557 -10.54 -9.92 -5.08
N VAL A 558 -10.86 -11.20 -4.93
CA VAL A 558 -11.88 -11.69 -4.00
C VAL A 558 -11.38 -12.97 -3.32
N MET A 559 -11.82 -13.19 -2.09
CA MET A 559 -11.51 -14.40 -1.35
C MET A 559 -12.79 -15.02 -0.78
N LYS A 560 -12.93 -16.34 -0.89
CA LYS A 560 -14.05 -17.10 -0.33
C LYS A 560 -13.52 -18.35 0.35
N GLY A 561 -13.69 -18.45 1.66
CA GLY A 561 -13.04 -19.50 2.43
C GLY A 561 -11.53 -19.32 2.34
N PHE A 562 -10.80 -20.35 1.90
CA PHE A 562 -9.35 -20.28 1.64
C PHE A 562 -8.98 -20.12 0.17
N MET A 563 -9.98 -20.08 -0.73
CA MET A 563 -9.73 -19.82 -2.14
C MET A 563 -9.61 -18.32 -2.35
N LYS A 564 -8.45 -17.89 -2.84
CA LYS A 564 -8.13 -16.49 -3.12
C LYS A 564 -7.90 -16.31 -4.61
N LEU A 565 -8.61 -15.37 -5.22
CA LEU A 565 -8.40 -14.93 -6.59
C LEU A 565 -8.00 -13.47 -6.59
N HIS A 566 -6.87 -13.12 -7.21
CA HIS A 566 -6.48 -11.74 -7.36
C HIS A 566 -5.63 -11.53 -8.61
N ALA A 567 -5.43 -10.27 -8.96
CA ALA A 567 -4.48 -9.86 -9.97
C ALA A 567 -3.92 -8.47 -9.66
N ARG A 568 -2.77 -8.19 -10.27
CA ARG A 568 -2.13 -6.88 -10.28
C ARG A 568 -2.28 -6.24 -11.65
N GLU A 569 -2.10 -4.93 -11.73
CA GLU A 569 -2.29 -4.15 -12.96
C GLU A 569 -1.41 -4.63 -14.13
N TRP A 570 -0.30 -5.29 -13.83
CA TRP A 570 0.64 -5.82 -14.82
C TRP A 570 0.49 -7.31 -15.11
N ASP A 571 -0.36 -8.03 -14.38
CA ASP A 571 -0.63 -9.43 -14.68
C ASP A 571 -1.43 -9.54 -16.00
N SER A 572 -1.32 -10.68 -16.68
CA SER A 572 -2.04 -10.95 -17.95
C SER A 572 -3.31 -11.78 -17.76
N THR A 573 -3.50 -12.35 -16.57
CA THR A 573 -4.63 -13.20 -16.20
C THR A 573 -4.85 -13.13 -14.68
N TRP A 574 -6.04 -13.55 -14.23
CA TRP A 574 -6.30 -13.81 -12.82
C TRP A 574 -5.42 -14.94 -12.29
N ARG A 575 -4.93 -14.79 -11.06
CA ARG A 575 -4.19 -15.82 -10.31
C ARG A 575 -5.07 -16.37 -9.19
N CYS A 576 -5.00 -17.67 -8.96
CA CYS A 576 -5.83 -18.40 -7.99
C CYS A 576 -4.95 -19.22 -7.05
N PHE A 577 -5.20 -19.13 -5.74
CA PHE A 577 -4.47 -19.84 -4.71
C PHE A 577 -5.43 -20.44 -3.67
N ASP A 578 -5.12 -21.64 -3.18
CA ASP A 578 -5.65 -22.15 -1.91
C ASP A 578 -4.66 -21.75 -0.82
N VAL A 579 -4.91 -20.65 -0.10
CA VAL A 579 -3.95 -20.08 0.86
C VAL A 579 -3.80 -20.94 2.13
N LYS A 580 -4.65 -21.96 2.31
CA LYS A 580 -4.46 -22.94 3.40
C LYS A 580 -3.45 -24.01 3.01
N ALA A 581 -3.57 -24.52 1.78
CA ALA A 581 -2.66 -25.53 1.26
C ALA A 581 -1.32 -24.93 0.78
N ASP A 582 -1.35 -23.68 0.34
CA ASP A 582 -0.23 -22.92 -0.22
C ASP A 582 -0.16 -21.51 0.40
N PRO A 583 0.25 -21.40 1.67
CA PRO A 583 0.27 -20.11 2.39
C PRO A 583 1.30 -19.11 1.85
N LEU A 584 2.24 -19.56 1.01
CA LEU A 584 3.21 -18.70 0.33
C LEU A 584 2.82 -18.38 -1.12
N GLU A 585 1.66 -18.86 -1.58
CA GLU A 585 1.10 -18.56 -2.90
C GLU A 585 2.09 -18.79 -4.05
N LYS A 586 2.77 -19.94 -4.01
CA LYS A 586 3.77 -20.35 -5.00
C LYS A 586 3.18 -21.17 -6.14
N ASN A 587 1.98 -21.74 -5.95
CA ASN A 587 1.33 -22.67 -6.86
C ASN A 587 0.01 -22.05 -7.38
N ASP A 588 0.12 -21.27 -8.44
CA ASP A 588 -1.04 -20.67 -9.11
C ASP A 588 -1.89 -21.76 -9.80
N LEU A 589 -3.14 -21.90 -9.36
CA LEU A 589 -4.13 -22.83 -9.93
C LEU A 589 -4.77 -22.27 -11.21
N GLY A 590 -4.45 -21.02 -11.56
CA GLY A 590 -5.02 -20.28 -12.68
C GLY A 590 -6.52 -19.97 -12.50
N PRO A 591 -7.13 -19.24 -13.44
CA PRO A 591 -8.54 -18.86 -13.34
C PRO A 591 -9.49 -20.06 -13.24
N ALA A 592 -9.11 -21.21 -13.82
CA ALA A 592 -9.90 -22.44 -13.76
C ALA A 592 -10.01 -23.03 -12.33
N GLY A 593 -9.02 -22.80 -11.46
CA GLY A 593 -9.07 -23.22 -10.07
C GLY A 593 -10.06 -22.42 -9.20
N CYS A 594 -10.49 -21.25 -9.69
CA CYS A 594 -11.31 -20.27 -8.98
C CYS A 594 -12.43 -19.71 -9.89
N GLU A 595 -13.04 -20.55 -10.74
CA GLU A 595 -13.95 -20.11 -11.80
C GLU A 595 -15.14 -19.27 -11.26
N ASP A 596 -15.69 -19.65 -10.11
CA ASP A 596 -16.77 -18.89 -9.45
C ASP A 596 -16.28 -17.52 -8.97
N LEU A 597 -15.05 -17.44 -8.45
CA LEU A 597 -14.45 -16.20 -7.99
C LEU A 597 -14.11 -15.25 -9.13
N VAL A 598 -13.76 -15.75 -10.33
CA VAL A 598 -13.50 -14.88 -11.50
C VAL A 598 -14.74 -14.07 -11.82
N THR A 599 -15.89 -14.75 -11.91
CA THR A 599 -17.18 -14.12 -12.19
C THR A 599 -17.54 -13.08 -11.12
N ILE A 600 -17.28 -13.39 -9.84
CA ILE A 600 -17.55 -12.47 -8.73
C ILE A 600 -16.61 -11.26 -8.81
N ALA A 601 -15.31 -11.47 -9.02
CA ALA A 601 -14.30 -10.41 -9.07
C ALA A 601 -14.58 -9.42 -10.21
N GLU A 602 -14.92 -9.91 -11.41
CA GLU A 602 -15.24 -9.06 -12.55
C GLU A 602 -16.50 -8.21 -12.31
N ARG A 603 -17.49 -8.77 -11.61
CA ARG A 603 -18.71 -8.03 -11.23
C ARG A 603 -18.42 -6.98 -10.16
N VAL A 604 -17.68 -7.35 -9.12
CA VAL A 604 -17.41 -6.49 -7.94
C VAL A 604 -16.47 -5.34 -8.28
N HIS A 605 -15.40 -5.62 -9.02
CA HIS A 605 -14.36 -4.62 -9.35
C HIS A 605 -14.54 -3.99 -10.73
N HIS A 606 -15.63 -4.34 -11.42
CA HIS A 606 -15.92 -3.88 -12.78
C HIS A 606 -14.83 -4.20 -13.81
N GLY A 607 -14.13 -5.34 -13.62
CA GLY A 607 -13.18 -5.89 -14.58
C GLY A 607 -11.86 -6.34 -13.97
N PHE A 608 -10.91 -6.69 -14.86
CA PHE A 608 -9.56 -7.09 -14.52
C PHE A 608 -8.67 -5.87 -14.21
N PRO A 609 -7.74 -5.93 -13.23
CA PRO A 609 -6.90 -4.77 -12.87
C PRO A 609 -6.07 -4.22 -14.03
N GLY A 610 -5.49 -5.08 -14.87
CA GLY A 610 -4.78 -4.67 -16.09
C GLY A 610 -5.69 -4.36 -17.29
N GLY A 611 -7.01 -4.49 -17.12
CA GLY A 611 -8.01 -4.30 -18.17
C GLY A 611 -8.26 -2.83 -18.54
N PRO A 612 -8.86 -2.60 -19.73
CA PRO A 612 -9.17 -1.27 -20.26
C PRO A 612 -10.12 -0.44 -19.39
#